data_AF-A0A6A0JK63-F1
#
_entry.id   AF-A0A6A0JK63-F1
#
_cell.length_a   1.000
_cell.length_b   1.000
_cell.length_c   1.000
_cell.angle_alpha   90.00
_cell.angle_beta   90.00
_cell.angle_gamma   90.00
#
_symmetry.space_group_name_H-M   'P 1'
#
loop_
_entity.id
_entity.type
_entity.pdbx_description
1 polymer ?
#
loop_
_entity_poly.entity_id
_entity_poly.type
_entity_poly.pdbx_seq_one_letter_code
_entity_poly.pdbx_strand_id
1 'polypeptide(L)' 'FYSPHGIALDSKGDIYVAEVSWSDYGRHMTPPRELRSMQKLVKTAGSAA' A
#
# COMPACT_ATOMS: atom_id res chain seq x y z
N PHE A 1 -2.98 -4.90 1.91
CA PHE A 1 -2.37 -5.13 0.60
C PHE A 1 -2.39 -6.62 0.34
N TYR A 2 -2.85 -7.06 -0.82
CA TYR A 2 -2.91 -8.47 -1.21
C TYR A 2 -2.00 -8.75 -2.42
N SER A 3 -1.99 -7.87 -3.43
CA SER A 3 -1.12 -7.94 -4.61
C SER A 3 -0.73 -6.53 -5.09
N PRO A 4 0.22 -5.83 -4.43
CA PRO A 4 0.64 -4.50 -4.85
C PRO A 4 1.39 -4.54 -6.19
N HIS A 5 1.10 -3.57 -7.05
CA HIS A 5 1.65 -3.47 -8.42
C HIS A 5 2.54 -2.24 -8.62
N GLY A 6 2.51 -1.28 -7.69
CA GLY A 6 3.31 -0.07 -7.75
C GLY A 6 4.13 0.15 -6.49
N ILE A 7 5.39 0.53 -6.67
CA ILE A 7 6.27 0.98 -5.60
C ILE A 7 7.07 2.20 -6.05
N ALA A 8 7.22 3.19 -5.17
CA ALA A 8 8.05 4.36 -5.41
C ALA A 8 8.71 4.85 -4.12
N LEU A 9 9.80 5.61 -4.28
CA LEU A 9 10.55 6.24 -3.20
C LEU A 9 10.50 7.76 -3.39
N ASP A 10 10.39 8.52 -2.30
CA ASP A 10 10.61 9.97 -2.33
C ASP A 10 12.03 10.36 -1.88
N SER A 11 12.35 11.65 -1.93
CA SER A 11 13.65 12.19 -1.53
C SER A 11 13.95 12.07 -0.04
N LYS A 12 12.95 11.77 0.79
CA LYS A 12 13.12 11.51 2.23
C LYS A 12 13.38 10.02 2.51
N GLY A 13 13.29 9.18 1.48
CA GLY A 13 13.41 7.74 1.60
C GLY A 13 12.13 7.07 2.10
N ASP A 14 11.00 7.76 2.05
CA ASP A 14 9.70 7.16 2.36
C ASP A 14 9.21 6.32 1.17
N ILE A 15 8.51 5.23 1.47
CA ILE A 15 8.03 4.28 0.46
C ILE A 15 6.55 4.51 0.19
N TYR A 16 6.17 4.49 -1.08
CA TYR A 16 4.79 4.51 -1.53
C TYR A 16 4.47 3.15 -2.13
N VAL A 17 3.40 2.52 -1.68
CA VAL A 17 2.91 1.24 -2.19
C VAL A 17 1.51 1.43 -2.76
N ALA A 18 1.30 0.96 -3.98
CA ALA A 18 0.04 1.07 -4.70
C ALA A 18 -0.47 -0.32 -5.15
N GLU A 19 -1.79 -0.50 -5.10
CA GLU A 19 -2.49 -1.74 -5.44
C GLU A 19 -3.80 -1.43 -6.17
N VAL A 20 -4.21 -2.34 -7.05
CA VAL A 20 -5.51 -2.27 -7.75
C VAL A 20 -6.57 -3.04 -6.94
N SER A 21 -6.88 -2.52 -5.75
CA SER A 21 -7.53 -3.33 -4.71
C SER A 21 -9.00 -3.67 -4.98
N TRP A 22 -9.74 -2.83 -5.71
CA TRP A 22 -11.15 -3.06 -6.03
C TRP A 22 -11.35 -4.18 -7.06
N SER A 23 -10.68 -4.10 -8.22
CA SER A 23 -10.87 -5.06 -9.31
C SER A 23 -10.37 -6.45 -8.93
N ASP A 24 -9.25 -6.51 -8.20
CA ASP A 24 -8.60 -7.76 -7.80
C ASP A 24 -9.35 -8.42 -6.61
N TYR A 25 -9.82 -7.65 -5.63
CA TYR A 25 -10.40 -8.19 -4.40
C TYR A 25 -11.75 -7.55 -3.99
N GLY A 26 -11.81 -6.22 -3.89
CA GLY A 26 -12.95 -5.50 -3.30
C GLY A 26 -14.31 -5.85 -3.90
N ARG A 27 -14.37 -6.02 -5.24
CA ARG A 27 -15.58 -6.40 -5.97
C ARG A 27 -16.09 -7.82 -5.68
N HIS A 28 -15.21 -8.70 -5.17
CA HIS A 28 -15.50 -10.10 -4.91
C HIS A 28 -15.87 -10.38 -3.45
N MET A 29 -15.77 -9.39 -2.56
CA MET A 29 -16.15 -9.53 -1.16
C MET A 29 -17.68 -9.50 -0.98
N THR A 30 -18.16 -10.03 0.14
CA THR A 30 -19.59 -9.96 0.51
C THR A 30 -19.74 -9.25 1.87
N PRO A 31 -20.26 -8.01 1.92
CA PRO A 31 -20.58 -7.15 0.78
C PRO A 31 -19.32 -6.63 0.05
N PRO A 32 -19.43 -6.21 -1.23
CA PRO A 32 -18.35 -5.54 -1.94
C PRO A 32 -17.92 -4.29 -1.19
N ARG A 33 -16.62 -4.04 -1.11
CA ARG A 33 -16.08 -2.91 -0.36
C ARG A 33 -14.80 -2.39 -0.99
N GLU A 34 -14.59 -1.09 -0.87
CA GLU A 34 -13.30 -0.48 -1.22
C GLU A 34 -12.26 -0.90 -0.19
N LEU A 35 -11.07 -1.24 -0.67
CA LEU A 35 -9.94 -1.60 0.15
C LEU A 35 -8.87 -0.51 0.02
N ARG A 36 -7.89 -0.51 0.92
CA ARG A 36 -6.78 0.45 0.81
C ARG A 36 -5.98 0.16 -0.46
N SER A 37 -6.01 1.10 -1.39
CA SER A 37 -5.27 1.02 -2.66
C SER A 37 -3.89 1.70 -2.62
N MET A 38 -3.63 2.57 -1.64
CA MET A 38 -2.38 3.33 -1.53
C MET A 38 -1.94 3.46 -0.07
N GLN A 39 -0.63 3.38 0.20
CA GLN A 39 -0.05 3.68 1.51
C GLN A 39 1.33 4.31 1.37
N LYS A 40 1.58 5.35 2.18
CA LYS A 40 2.91 5.86 2.45
C LYS A 40 3.47 5.21 3.72
N LEU A 41 4.68 4.68 3.65
CA LEU A 41 5.47 4.17 4.77
C LEU A 41 6.58 5.18 5.04
N VAL A 42 6.58 5.74 6.24
CA VAL A 42 7.58 6.73 6.65
C VAL A 42 8.82 6.01 7.15
N LYS A 43 9.98 6.37 6.62
CA LYS A 43 11.25 5.86 7.10
C LYS A 43 11.49 6.36 8.52
N THR A 44 11.56 5.44 9.48
CA THR A 44 11.95 5.77 10.85
C THR A 44 13.48 5.77 10.98
N ALA A 45 14.01 6.65 11.82
CA ALA A 45 15.39 6.53 12.24
C ALA A 45 15.54 5.19 12.96
N GLY A 46 16.44 4.33 12.47
CA GLY A 46 16.68 3.03 13.09
C GLY A 46 17.05 3.24 14.55
N SER A 47 16.33 2.62 15.48
CA SER A 47 16.82 2.45 16.85
C SER A 47 18.11 1.65 16.73
N ALA A 48 19.25 2.29 16.98
CA ALA A 48 20.47 1.55 17.28
C ALA A 48 20.17 0.74 18.55
N ALA A 49 20.11 -0.58 18.39
CA ALA A 49 20.20 -1.51 19.51
C ALA A 49 21.64 -1.53 20.02
#